data_AF-A0AA89C0B6-F1
#
_entry.id   AF-A0AA89C0B6-F1
#
_cell.length_a   1.000
_cell.length_b   1.000
_cell.length_c   1.000
_cell.angle_alpha   90.00
_cell.angle_beta   90.00
_cell.angle_gamma   90.00
#
_symmetry.space_group_name_H-M   'P 1'
#
loop_
_entity.id
_entity.type
_entity.pdbx_description
1 polymer ?
#
loop_
_entity_poly.entity_id
_entity_poly.type
_entity_poly.pdbx_seq_one_letter_code
_entity_poly.pdbx_strand_id
1 'polypeptide(L)'
;MGKKGKKKKTPKVHSGKKVKNEKPRSRGKRKNKKQKKVKIYEFQQVTSEVYSRIEFSKTLISRKLISMMKKLQQTLDAFEKKQQDVRGNLKKLESTKKDKDAKPIMETLYDQLKETIQLYEQAGKEINTVQDEIGKKLGKKEEKVQPEREKESPVRKTPLSPDEMELTYELKAQLMRNVEMQNHKLKTELTLHEKMTESKIISQQHKKLLEEQSMSRTNTLRLMKMFEKKAREEMQHELSKSQQLTKKYHQLLELEKRKMGGSRSGHVTPLSMDRDTDDESPKLPPSSTYTMLGNSVRVNDVLLEENEKLRGEIQRLKQDNAILIKKAKHAMSDKDEIIHRLETSEANRKDLTKRLSREKTQYSMLSKSLTRQASDWILLKKQLAQFDEEYRWSQVGVRRTPKTPTSHWGGHSYLPSRISNRISHRDKASAHGDWSSVYRTPREKSVAEWSLASTKPPKELNLLNDYVKNNRPRREKSKLLPII
;
A
#
# COMPACT_ATOMS: atom_id res chain seq x y z
N MET A 1 -62.71 31.19 -13.60
CA MET A 1 -63.04 32.47 -12.95
C MET A 1 -62.07 33.55 -13.41
N GLY A 2 -62.58 34.71 -13.85
CA GLY A 2 -61.92 36.04 -13.76
C GLY A 2 -60.84 36.44 -14.78
N LYS A 3 -61.23 37.11 -15.88
CA LYS A 3 -60.38 37.87 -16.83
C LYS A 3 -59.87 39.20 -16.25
N LYS A 4 -58.80 39.75 -16.90
CA LYS A 4 -58.43 41.18 -17.21
C LYS A 4 -56.96 41.43 -16.83
N GLY A 5 -56.02 41.81 -17.70
CA GLY A 5 -56.08 42.68 -18.88
C GLY A 5 -55.74 44.13 -18.48
N LYS A 6 -54.46 44.57 -18.57
CA LYS A 6 -54.07 45.99 -18.45
C LYS A 6 -52.97 46.39 -19.46
N LYS A 7 -53.14 47.63 -19.92
CA LYS A 7 -52.71 48.24 -21.19
C LYS A 7 -51.30 48.85 -21.14
N LYS A 8 -50.71 48.91 -22.35
CA LYS A 8 -49.63 49.79 -22.82
C LYS A 8 -49.83 51.27 -22.41
N LYS A 9 -48.74 51.94 -22.03
CA LYS A 9 -48.58 53.40 -22.10
C LYS A 9 -47.19 53.76 -22.66
N THR A 10 -47.18 54.41 -23.80
CA THR A 10 -46.07 55.19 -24.38
C THR A 10 -45.99 56.57 -23.71
N PRO A 11 -44.81 57.21 -23.67
CA PRO A 11 -44.74 58.67 -23.60
C PRO A 11 -44.24 59.33 -24.90
N LYS A 12 -44.70 60.57 -25.02
CA LYS A 12 -44.72 61.49 -26.15
C LYS A 12 -43.38 62.21 -26.34
N VAL A 13 -43.15 62.57 -27.60
CA VAL A 13 -42.17 63.53 -28.13
C VAL A 13 -42.25 64.89 -27.41
N HIS A 14 -41.09 65.50 -27.11
CA HIS A 14 -40.92 66.95 -26.95
C HIS A 14 -39.76 67.44 -27.81
N SER A 15 -40.11 68.36 -28.70
CA SER A 15 -39.25 69.10 -29.62
C SER A 15 -38.65 70.34 -28.95
N GLY A 16 -37.39 70.64 -29.29
CA GLY A 16 -36.94 72.01 -29.53
C GLY A 16 -36.16 72.71 -28.41
N LYS A 17 -34.85 72.90 -28.64
CA LYS A 17 -34.20 74.22 -28.52
C LYS A 17 -32.82 74.21 -29.19
N LYS A 18 -32.73 74.98 -30.29
CA LYS A 18 -31.48 75.48 -30.87
C LYS A 18 -30.79 76.37 -29.82
N VAL A 19 -29.53 76.06 -29.47
CA VAL A 19 -28.63 77.02 -28.82
C VAL A 19 -27.44 77.25 -29.75
N LYS A 20 -27.20 78.54 -29.98
CA LYS A 20 -26.28 79.11 -30.95
C LYS A 20 -24.82 78.81 -30.60
N ASN A 21 -24.04 78.68 -31.67
CA ASN A 21 -22.59 78.78 -31.71
C ASN A 21 -22.09 80.02 -30.95
N GLU A 22 -21.22 79.82 -29.96
CA GLU A 22 -20.22 80.81 -29.58
C GLU A 22 -18.84 80.16 -29.52
N LYS A 23 -17.95 80.60 -30.42
CA LYS A 23 -16.53 80.26 -30.45
C LYS A 23 -15.83 80.95 -29.26
N PRO A 24 -15.14 80.21 -28.35
CA PRO A 24 -14.24 80.85 -27.41
C PRO A 24 -12.92 81.19 -28.10
N ARG A 25 -12.60 82.48 -28.10
CA ARG A 25 -11.33 83.07 -28.57
C ARG A 25 -10.12 82.35 -27.98
N SER A 26 -9.17 82.01 -28.85
CA SER A 26 -8.06 81.09 -28.65
C SER A 26 -6.75 81.73 -28.16
N ARG A 27 -6.77 82.69 -27.22
CA ARG A 27 -5.54 83.40 -26.78
C ARG A 27 -4.90 82.95 -25.46
N GLY A 28 -5.46 81.98 -24.73
CA GLY A 28 -4.85 81.39 -23.52
C GLY A 28 -4.06 80.07 -23.73
N LYS A 29 -4.13 79.46 -24.92
CA LYS A 29 -3.70 78.05 -25.13
C LYS A 29 -2.19 77.83 -25.24
N ARG A 30 -1.36 78.87 -25.42
CA ARG A 30 0.11 78.69 -25.60
C ARG A 30 0.87 78.49 -24.29
N LYS A 31 0.51 79.17 -23.19
CA LYS A 31 1.17 78.96 -21.87
C LYS A 31 0.79 77.62 -21.23
N ASN A 32 -0.47 77.20 -21.38
CA ASN A 32 -0.96 75.91 -20.86
C ASN A 32 -0.39 74.69 -21.62
N LYS A 33 -0.02 74.83 -22.89
CA LYS A 33 0.58 73.75 -23.69
C LYS A 33 2.04 73.48 -23.30
N LYS A 34 2.79 74.51 -22.89
CA LYS A 34 4.16 74.35 -22.35
C LYS A 34 4.13 73.70 -20.96
N GLN A 35 3.27 74.14 -20.05
CA GLN A 35 3.14 73.51 -18.72
C GLN A 35 2.64 72.06 -18.81
N LYS A 36 1.69 71.75 -19.71
CA LYS A 36 1.28 70.36 -19.96
C LYS A 36 2.41 69.49 -20.52
N LYS A 37 3.25 70.02 -21.41
CA LYS A 37 4.42 69.28 -21.90
C LYS A 37 5.41 68.98 -20.79
N VAL A 38 5.73 69.95 -19.93
CA VAL A 38 6.66 69.74 -18.79
C VAL A 38 6.13 68.65 -17.85
N LYS A 39 4.85 68.70 -17.47
CA LYS A 39 4.24 67.66 -16.62
C LYS A 39 4.21 66.26 -17.26
N ILE A 40 4.07 66.16 -18.59
CA ILE A 40 4.13 64.88 -19.30
C ILE A 40 5.56 64.34 -19.27
N TYR A 41 6.58 65.18 -19.45
CA TYR A 41 7.98 64.77 -19.36
C TYR A 41 8.37 64.34 -17.94
N GLU A 42 7.97 65.09 -16.91
CA GLU A 42 8.18 64.70 -15.50
C GLU A 42 7.49 63.37 -15.17
N PHE A 43 6.24 63.18 -15.63
CA PHE A 43 5.52 61.92 -15.42
C PHE A 43 6.19 60.74 -16.15
N GLN A 44 6.67 60.94 -17.38
CA GLN A 44 7.43 59.92 -18.11
C GLN A 44 8.77 59.59 -17.44
N GLN A 45 9.43 60.58 -16.84
CA GLN A 45 10.69 60.38 -16.13
C GLN A 45 10.47 59.57 -14.84
N VAL A 46 9.43 59.90 -14.06
CA VAL A 46 9.06 59.16 -12.86
C VAL A 46 8.62 57.73 -13.18
N THR A 47 7.82 57.50 -14.21
CA THR A 47 7.41 56.15 -14.60
C THR A 47 8.59 55.31 -15.10
N SER A 48 9.51 55.91 -15.85
CA SER A 48 10.74 55.26 -16.29
C SER A 48 11.65 54.87 -15.11
N GLU A 49 11.78 55.73 -14.10
CA GLU A 49 12.59 55.46 -12.91
C GLU A 49 11.97 54.36 -12.04
N VAL A 50 10.64 54.39 -11.85
CA VAL A 50 9.89 53.33 -11.16
C VAL A 50 10.04 51.99 -11.88
N TYR A 51 9.90 51.96 -13.21
CA TYR A 51 10.09 50.75 -13.99
C TYR A 51 11.51 50.20 -13.86
N SER A 52 12.51 51.06 -13.91
CA SER A 52 13.93 50.68 -13.74
C SER A 52 14.21 50.10 -12.35
N ARG A 53 13.64 50.68 -11.28
CA ARG A 53 13.74 50.15 -9.91
C ARG A 53 13.03 48.80 -9.75
N ILE A 54 11.89 48.61 -10.41
CA ILE A 54 11.16 47.34 -10.41
C ILE A 54 11.98 46.26 -11.12
N GLU A 55 12.54 46.54 -12.30
CA GLU A 55 13.37 45.59 -13.05
C GLU A 55 14.67 45.26 -12.30
N PHE A 56 15.33 46.25 -11.69
CA PHE A 56 16.48 46.01 -10.82
C PHE A 56 16.13 45.10 -9.64
N SER A 57 14.99 45.32 -9.00
CA SER A 57 14.52 44.48 -7.88
C SER A 57 14.22 43.05 -8.33
N LYS A 58 13.59 42.86 -9.50
CA LYS A 58 13.33 41.52 -10.08
C LYS A 58 14.62 40.77 -10.39
N THR A 59 15.61 41.44 -10.98
CA THR A 59 16.89 40.82 -11.31
C THR A 59 17.68 40.43 -10.06
N LEU A 60 17.69 41.28 -9.03
CA LEU A 60 18.34 40.98 -7.74
C LEU A 60 17.68 39.78 -7.04
N ILE A 61 16.35 39.73 -7.03
CA ILE A 61 15.59 38.59 -6.47
C ILE A 61 15.90 37.30 -7.23
N SER A 62 15.92 37.37 -8.57
CA SER A 62 16.18 36.22 -9.42
C SER A 62 17.60 35.66 -9.19
N ARG A 63 18.61 36.53 -9.10
CA ARG A 63 20.01 36.11 -8.81
C ARG A 63 20.12 35.42 -7.45
N LYS A 64 19.47 35.96 -6.42
CA LYS A 64 19.49 35.35 -5.07
C LYS A 64 18.80 33.99 -5.07
N LEU A 65 17.66 33.86 -5.74
CA LEU A 65 16.92 32.60 -5.84
C LEU A 65 17.71 31.53 -6.62
N ILE A 66 18.32 31.90 -7.75
CA ILE A 66 19.20 31.02 -8.52
C ILE A 66 20.38 30.54 -7.66
N SER A 67 21.00 31.42 -6.87
CA SER A 67 22.08 31.02 -5.98
C SER A 67 21.64 30.03 -4.90
N MET A 68 20.44 30.16 -4.35
CA MET A 68 19.91 29.21 -3.36
C MET A 68 19.57 27.87 -4.01
N MET A 69 18.95 27.88 -5.18
CA MET A 69 18.66 26.65 -5.95
C MET A 69 19.94 25.89 -6.31
N LYS A 70 21.03 26.59 -6.65
CA LYS A 70 22.34 25.95 -6.91
C LYS A 70 22.91 25.25 -5.67
N LYS A 71 22.78 25.85 -4.48
CA LYS A 71 23.23 25.21 -3.22
C LYS A 71 22.41 23.96 -2.91
N LEU A 72 21.10 24.04 -3.10
CA LEU A 72 20.18 22.92 -2.91
C LEU A 72 20.44 21.79 -3.92
N GLN A 73 20.81 22.13 -5.16
CA GLN A 73 21.23 21.13 -6.13
C GLN A 73 22.54 20.45 -5.71
N GLN A 74 23.53 21.19 -5.20
CA GLN A 74 24.79 20.62 -4.71
C GLN A 74 24.57 19.67 -3.53
N THR A 75 23.64 19.99 -2.62
CA THR A 75 23.30 19.09 -1.50
C THR A 75 22.57 17.83 -1.95
N LEU A 76 21.71 17.93 -2.98
CA LEU A 76 21.09 16.78 -3.63
C LEU A 76 22.09 15.87 -4.36
N ASP A 77 23.04 16.45 -5.09
CA ASP A 77 24.07 15.67 -5.81
C ASP A 77 24.98 14.92 -4.82
N ALA A 78 25.37 15.57 -3.71
CA ALA A 78 26.13 14.93 -2.64
C ALA A 78 25.34 13.79 -1.99
N PHE A 79 24.02 13.96 -1.84
CA PHE A 79 23.12 12.94 -1.32
C PHE A 79 23.02 11.72 -2.24
N GLU A 80 22.88 11.93 -3.55
CA GLU A 80 22.82 10.86 -4.54
C GLU A 80 24.12 10.03 -4.54
N LYS A 81 25.27 10.69 -4.46
CA LYS A 81 26.58 10.03 -4.35
C LYS A 81 26.65 9.13 -3.10
N LYS A 82 26.23 9.63 -1.93
CA LYS A 82 26.22 8.81 -0.70
C LYS A 82 25.22 7.66 -0.76
N GLN A 83 24.06 7.83 -1.39
CA GLN A 83 23.15 6.71 -1.63
C GLN A 83 23.80 5.62 -2.49
N GLN A 84 24.57 6.01 -3.50
CA GLN A 84 25.27 5.05 -4.35
C GLN A 84 26.34 4.29 -3.57
N ASP A 85 27.10 4.96 -2.69
CA ASP A 85 28.10 4.35 -1.83
C ASP A 85 27.47 3.35 -0.83
N VAL A 86 26.36 3.71 -0.19
CA VAL A 86 25.60 2.82 0.71
C VAL A 86 25.09 1.58 -0.03
N ARG A 87 24.54 1.74 -1.24
CA ARG A 87 24.12 0.61 -2.08
C ARG A 87 25.28 -0.29 -2.48
N GLY A 88 26.45 0.30 -2.74
CA GLY A 88 27.68 -0.45 -3.04
C GLY A 88 28.14 -1.29 -1.84
N ASN A 89 28.15 -0.69 -0.65
CA ASN A 89 28.55 -1.37 0.58
C ASN A 89 27.54 -2.44 1.03
N LEU A 90 26.23 -2.23 0.81
CA LEU A 90 25.22 -3.28 1.00
C LEU A 90 25.44 -4.49 0.09
N LYS A 91 25.74 -4.28 -1.19
CA LYS A 91 26.07 -5.38 -2.10
C LYS A 91 27.33 -6.13 -1.66
N LYS A 92 28.34 -5.41 -1.18
CA LYS A 92 29.55 -6.03 -0.61
C LYS A 92 29.21 -6.86 0.63
N LEU A 93 28.39 -6.33 1.54
CA LEU A 93 27.93 -7.06 2.73
C LEU A 93 27.16 -8.34 2.35
N GLU A 94 26.24 -8.27 1.39
CA GLU A 94 25.48 -9.43 0.87
C GLU A 94 26.40 -10.48 0.24
N SER A 95 27.47 -10.07 -0.44
CA SER A 95 28.45 -10.98 -1.04
C SER A 95 29.43 -11.60 -0.03
N THR A 96 29.51 -11.06 1.18
CA THR A 96 30.49 -11.45 2.20
C THR A 96 29.94 -12.62 3.02
N LYS A 97 30.48 -13.84 2.80
CA LYS A 97 30.04 -15.06 3.51
C LYS A 97 30.75 -15.30 4.85
N LYS A 98 31.74 -14.47 5.21
CA LYS A 98 32.56 -14.62 6.43
C LYS A 98 32.24 -13.48 7.40
N ASP A 99 31.83 -13.83 8.62
CA ASP A 99 31.48 -12.85 9.67
C ASP A 99 32.63 -11.90 10.03
N LYS A 100 33.89 -12.34 9.86
CA LYS A 100 35.07 -11.52 10.15
C LYS A 100 35.18 -10.28 9.23
N ASP A 101 34.71 -10.40 8.00
CA ASP A 101 34.77 -9.32 7.00
C ASP A 101 33.47 -8.49 6.98
N ALA A 102 32.38 -9.01 7.56
CA ALA A 102 31.09 -8.32 7.64
C ALA A 102 31.09 -7.17 8.66
N LYS A 103 31.83 -7.32 9.78
CA LYS A 103 31.90 -6.32 10.84
C LYS A 103 32.43 -4.94 10.38
N PRO A 104 33.57 -4.83 9.68
CA PRO A 104 34.05 -3.53 9.20
C PRO A 104 33.13 -2.91 8.13
N ILE A 105 32.46 -3.74 7.31
CA ILE A 105 31.48 -3.25 6.32
C ILE A 105 30.24 -2.68 7.02
N MET A 106 29.76 -3.33 8.09
CA MET A 106 28.65 -2.80 8.89
C MET A 106 29.01 -1.47 9.57
N GLU A 107 30.21 -1.36 10.14
CA GLU A 107 30.70 -0.14 10.78
C GLU A 107 30.77 1.02 9.76
N THR A 108 31.30 0.75 8.57
CA THR A 108 31.31 1.72 7.46
C THR A 108 29.89 2.13 7.03
N LEU A 109 28.94 1.19 7.00
CA LEU A 109 27.52 1.48 6.69
C LEU A 109 26.86 2.34 7.78
N TYR A 110 27.17 2.11 9.06
CA TYR A 110 26.66 2.92 10.16
C TYR A 110 27.16 4.37 10.09
N ASP A 111 28.44 4.57 9.82
CA ASP A 111 29.02 5.91 9.65
C ASP A 111 28.42 6.63 8.45
N GLN A 112 28.29 5.93 7.31
CA GLN A 112 27.64 6.48 6.12
C GLN A 112 26.16 6.83 6.38
N LEU A 113 25.43 6.02 7.14
CA LEU A 113 24.03 6.32 7.50
C LEU A 113 23.96 7.59 8.36
N LYS A 114 24.85 7.71 9.35
CA LYS A 114 24.92 8.86 10.25
C LYS A 114 25.20 10.15 9.48
N GLU A 115 26.15 10.12 8.56
CA GLU A 115 26.43 11.24 7.68
C GLU A 115 25.27 11.57 6.72
N THR A 116 24.54 10.55 6.27
CA THR A 116 23.37 10.74 5.39
C THR A 116 22.22 11.41 6.14
N ILE A 117 22.02 11.06 7.41
CA ILE A 117 21.05 11.72 8.30
C ILE A 117 21.40 13.20 8.50
N GLN A 118 22.67 13.52 8.71
CA GLN A 118 23.13 14.92 8.83
C GLN A 118 22.89 15.72 7.55
N LEU A 119 23.12 15.13 6.38
CA LEU A 119 22.79 15.78 5.10
C LEU A 119 21.29 16.02 4.94
N TYR A 120 20.44 15.10 5.38
CA TYR A 120 18.99 15.29 5.38
C TYR A 120 18.57 16.47 6.26
N GLU A 121 19.13 16.58 7.45
CA GLU A 121 18.87 17.72 8.34
C GLU A 121 19.34 19.05 7.72
N GLN A 122 20.50 19.04 7.06
CA GLN A 122 21.03 20.22 6.38
C GLN A 122 20.17 20.63 5.18
N ALA A 123 19.77 19.68 4.32
CA ALA A 123 18.89 19.94 3.20
C ALA A 123 17.50 20.43 3.67
N GLY A 124 16.98 19.88 4.77
CA GLY A 124 15.74 20.34 5.40
C GLY A 124 15.84 21.80 5.87
N LYS A 125 16.96 22.20 6.49
CA LYS A 125 17.22 23.60 6.87
C LYS A 125 17.27 24.50 5.64
N GLU A 126 17.95 24.08 4.58
CA GLU A 126 18.05 24.85 3.32
C GLU A 126 16.68 25.03 2.65
N ILE A 127 15.87 23.97 2.55
CA ILE A 127 14.51 24.02 2.01
C ILE A 127 13.65 24.99 2.82
N ASN A 128 13.69 24.91 4.15
CA ASN A 128 12.94 25.82 5.02
C ASN A 128 13.37 27.28 4.82
N THR A 129 14.67 27.56 4.66
CA THR A 129 15.14 28.93 4.37
C THR A 129 14.65 29.43 3.02
N VAL A 130 14.63 28.58 1.99
CA VAL A 130 14.08 28.94 0.67
C VAL A 130 12.58 29.21 0.77
N GLN A 131 11.85 28.36 1.49
CA GLN A 131 10.41 28.50 1.71
C GLN A 131 10.08 29.78 2.49
N ASP A 132 10.83 30.11 3.53
CA ASP A 132 10.67 31.34 4.30
C ASP A 132 10.98 32.59 3.47
N GLU A 133 12.02 32.56 2.62
CA GLU A 133 12.34 33.68 1.75
C GLU A 133 11.30 33.88 0.64
N ILE A 134 10.75 32.79 0.10
CA ILE A 134 9.64 32.84 -0.86
C ILE A 134 8.37 33.34 -0.16
N GLY A 135 8.05 32.82 1.03
CA GLY A 135 6.91 33.23 1.85
C GLY A 135 6.96 34.70 2.26
N LYS A 136 8.12 35.21 2.69
CA LYS A 136 8.32 36.64 3.02
C LYS A 136 8.20 37.57 1.82
N LYS A 137 8.41 37.07 0.59
CA LYS A 137 8.33 37.86 -0.65
C LYS A 137 6.96 37.78 -1.31
N LEU A 138 6.25 36.67 -1.18
CA LEU A 138 4.88 36.49 -1.68
C LEU A 138 3.84 37.02 -0.67
N GLY A 139 4.06 36.83 0.63
CA GLY A 139 3.14 37.21 1.71
C GLY A 139 3.24 38.66 2.19
N LYS A 140 3.99 39.53 1.52
CA LYS A 140 4.03 40.99 1.83
C LYS A 140 3.15 41.83 0.89
N LYS A 141 2.28 41.22 0.10
CA LYS A 141 1.33 41.95 -0.76
C LYS A 141 -0.10 42.02 -0.23
N GLU A 142 -0.42 41.28 0.83
CA GLU A 142 -1.72 41.38 1.48
C GLU A 142 -1.47 41.63 2.97
N GLU A 143 -2.17 42.63 3.51
CA GLU A 143 -2.33 42.82 4.95
C GLU A 143 -1.15 43.44 5.72
N LYS A 144 -0.91 44.73 5.45
CA LYS A 144 -0.67 45.76 6.49
C LYS A 144 -0.92 47.14 5.89
N VAL A 145 -2.19 47.45 5.64
CA VAL A 145 -2.67 48.84 5.62
C VAL A 145 -2.83 49.23 7.09
N GLN A 146 -1.81 49.88 7.65
CA GLN A 146 -1.98 50.67 8.86
C GLN A 146 -2.76 51.95 8.50
N PRO A 147 -3.62 52.45 9.40
CA PRO A 147 -4.49 53.59 9.13
C PRO A 147 -3.78 54.86 9.57
N GLU A 148 -2.97 55.48 8.72
CA GLU A 148 -2.64 56.90 8.90
C GLU A 148 -2.39 57.59 7.55
N ARG A 149 -3.02 58.77 7.45
CA ARG A 149 -2.87 59.84 6.44
C ARG A 149 -3.62 59.66 5.13
N GLU A 150 -4.89 60.03 5.25
CA GLU A 150 -5.61 60.94 4.35
C GLU A 150 -4.73 61.71 3.34
N LYS A 151 -5.25 61.73 2.10
CA LYS A 151 -5.05 62.69 0.99
C LYS A 151 -4.44 62.11 -0.27
N GLU A 152 -5.03 61.03 -0.81
CA GLU A 152 -5.00 60.82 -2.26
C GLU A 152 -6.39 60.47 -2.79
N SER A 153 -6.69 61.08 -3.92
CA SER A 153 -7.98 61.19 -4.61
C SER A 153 -8.76 59.88 -4.75
N PRO A 154 -10.10 59.91 -4.65
CA PRO A 154 -10.91 58.76 -4.96
C PRO A 154 -10.78 58.49 -6.46
N VAL A 155 -10.03 57.45 -6.83
CA VAL A 155 -10.17 56.83 -8.16
C VAL A 155 -11.60 56.33 -8.20
N ARG A 156 -12.48 57.14 -8.78
CA ARG A 156 -13.86 56.79 -9.08
C ARG A 156 -13.79 55.55 -9.97
N LYS A 157 -13.93 54.38 -9.37
CA LYS A 157 -14.29 53.17 -10.09
C LYS A 157 -15.59 53.53 -10.80
N THR A 158 -15.52 53.69 -12.11
CA THR A 158 -16.71 53.78 -12.95
C THR A 158 -17.62 52.63 -12.55
N PRO A 159 -18.89 52.88 -12.18
CA PRO A 159 -19.81 51.81 -11.90
C PRO A 159 -19.87 50.94 -13.15
N LEU A 160 -19.48 49.66 -12.98
CA LEU A 160 -19.57 48.65 -14.03
C LEU A 160 -21.00 48.68 -14.58
N SER A 161 -21.13 48.63 -15.89
CA SER A 161 -22.44 48.46 -16.52
C SER A 161 -23.13 47.24 -15.90
N PRO A 162 -24.46 47.20 -15.75
CA PRO A 162 -25.17 46.01 -15.25
C PRO A 162 -24.71 44.71 -15.93
N ASP A 163 -24.48 44.76 -17.24
CA ASP A 163 -23.98 43.63 -18.04
C ASP A 163 -22.54 43.24 -17.67
N GLU A 164 -21.67 44.23 -17.37
CA GLU A 164 -20.29 43.97 -16.92
C GLU A 164 -20.25 43.43 -15.49
N MET A 165 -21.22 43.82 -14.66
CA MET A 165 -21.37 43.33 -13.29
C MET A 165 -21.87 41.88 -13.27
N GLU A 166 -22.80 41.52 -14.15
CA GLU A 166 -23.26 40.15 -14.34
C GLU A 166 -22.12 39.27 -14.89
N LEU A 167 -21.41 39.74 -15.92
CA LEU A 167 -20.25 39.04 -16.48
C LEU A 167 -19.14 38.82 -15.45
N THR A 168 -18.84 39.80 -14.61
CA THR A 168 -17.83 39.64 -13.55
C THR A 168 -18.28 38.66 -12.46
N TYR A 169 -19.57 38.63 -12.13
CA TYR A 169 -20.10 37.66 -11.18
C TYR A 169 -20.03 36.24 -11.74
N GLU A 170 -20.36 36.06 -13.02
CA GLU A 170 -20.27 34.78 -13.73
C GLU A 170 -18.82 34.31 -13.85
N LEU A 171 -17.89 35.20 -14.24
CA LEU A 171 -16.46 34.90 -14.32
C LEU A 171 -15.89 34.51 -12.96
N LYS A 172 -16.30 35.21 -11.88
CA LYS A 172 -15.88 34.89 -10.51
C LYS A 172 -16.42 33.53 -10.07
N ALA A 173 -17.68 33.20 -10.37
CA ALA A 173 -18.27 31.91 -10.08
C ALA A 173 -17.54 30.78 -10.84
N GLN A 174 -17.17 31.01 -12.10
CA GLN A 174 -16.43 30.06 -12.90
C GLN A 174 -15.00 29.84 -12.37
N LEU A 175 -14.32 30.91 -11.96
CA LEU A 175 -13.01 30.83 -11.29
C LEU A 175 -13.07 30.07 -9.98
N MET A 176 -14.08 30.33 -9.13
CA MET A 176 -14.29 29.59 -7.89
C MET A 176 -14.47 28.09 -8.14
N ARG A 177 -15.29 27.72 -9.15
CA ARG A 177 -15.45 26.31 -9.57
C ARG A 177 -14.13 25.68 -10.01
N ASN A 178 -13.30 26.42 -10.75
CA ASN A 178 -12.01 25.91 -11.20
C ASN A 178 -11.04 25.69 -10.01
N VAL A 179 -11.04 26.61 -9.04
CA VAL A 179 -10.25 26.47 -7.80
C VAL A 179 -10.73 25.27 -6.98
N GLU A 180 -12.03 25.10 -6.81
CA GLU A 180 -12.61 23.94 -6.10
C GLU A 180 -12.22 22.62 -6.78
N MET A 181 -12.29 22.57 -8.12
CA MET A 181 -11.90 21.40 -8.90
C MET A 181 -10.41 21.09 -8.77
N GLN A 182 -9.54 22.11 -8.81
CA GLN A 182 -8.10 21.94 -8.58
C GLN A 182 -7.78 21.47 -7.17
N ASN A 183 -8.44 22.02 -6.15
CA ASN A 183 -8.28 21.58 -4.77
C ASN A 183 -8.73 20.13 -4.57
N HIS A 184 -9.83 19.73 -5.20
CA HIS A 184 -10.27 18.33 -5.16
C HIS A 184 -9.25 17.40 -5.82
N LYS A 185 -8.69 17.80 -6.97
CA LYS A 185 -7.64 17.05 -7.66
C LYS A 185 -6.35 16.94 -6.84
N LEU A 186 -5.90 18.03 -6.20
CA LEU A 186 -4.74 17.99 -5.31
C LEU A 186 -4.98 17.08 -4.11
N LYS A 187 -6.18 17.09 -3.55
CA LYS A 187 -6.54 16.21 -2.43
C LYS A 187 -6.49 14.75 -2.83
N THR A 188 -7.02 14.38 -3.99
CA THR A 188 -6.97 12.98 -4.47
C THR A 188 -5.55 12.55 -4.83
N GLU A 189 -4.74 13.45 -5.38
CA GLU A 189 -3.32 13.19 -5.68
C GLU A 189 -2.50 12.96 -4.41
N LEU A 190 -2.70 13.76 -3.37
CA LEU A 190 -2.09 13.55 -2.05
C LEU A 190 -2.47 12.19 -1.44
N THR A 191 -3.77 11.85 -1.45
CA THR A 191 -4.23 10.54 -0.94
C THR A 191 -3.64 9.38 -1.76
N LEU A 192 -3.49 9.54 -3.07
CA LEU A 192 -2.85 8.53 -3.92
C LEU A 192 -1.36 8.35 -3.56
N HIS A 193 -0.64 9.44 -3.33
CA HIS A 193 0.75 9.40 -2.90
C HIS A 193 0.91 8.71 -1.54
N GLU A 194 0.06 9.03 -0.56
CA GLU A 194 0.02 8.33 0.74
C GLU A 194 -0.18 6.83 0.54
N LYS A 195 -1.20 6.43 -0.22
CA LYS A 195 -1.48 5.00 -0.52
C LYS A 195 -0.33 4.31 -1.23
N MET A 196 0.36 5.00 -2.14
CA MET A 196 1.54 4.47 -2.81
C MET A 196 2.71 4.26 -1.83
N THR A 197 2.92 5.17 -0.89
CA THR A 197 3.95 5.01 0.14
C THR A 197 3.63 3.88 1.12
N GLU A 198 2.39 3.78 1.58
CA GLU A 198 1.90 2.65 2.39
C GLU A 198 2.11 1.32 1.66
N SER A 199 1.75 1.25 0.38
CA SER A 199 1.93 0.05 -0.45
C SER A 199 3.40 -0.36 -0.58
N LYS A 200 4.32 0.61 -0.75
CA LYS A 200 5.77 0.34 -0.77
C LYS A 200 6.26 -0.23 0.55
N ILE A 201 5.82 0.32 1.69
CA ILE A 201 6.18 -0.18 3.02
C ILE A 201 5.67 -1.60 3.24
N ILE A 202 4.40 -1.86 2.91
CA ILE A 202 3.79 -3.21 3.00
C ILE A 202 4.54 -4.20 2.10
N SER A 203 4.90 -3.80 0.88
CA SER A 203 5.67 -4.66 -0.04
C SER A 203 7.06 -4.99 0.50
N GLN A 204 7.76 -4.03 1.12
CA GLN A 204 9.03 -4.26 1.79
C GLN A 204 8.90 -5.20 2.99
N GLN A 205 7.87 -5.03 3.82
CA GLN A 205 7.58 -5.93 4.94
C GLN A 205 7.28 -7.35 4.46
N HIS A 206 6.50 -7.50 3.39
CA HIS A 206 6.21 -8.81 2.80
C HIS A 206 7.48 -9.49 2.27
N LYS A 207 8.41 -8.73 1.67
CA LYS A 207 9.70 -9.27 1.24
C LYS A 207 10.52 -9.79 2.43
N LYS A 208 10.62 -9.01 3.52
CA LYS A 208 11.32 -9.43 4.74
C LYS A 208 10.72 -10.69 5.36
N LEU A 209 9.39 -10.76 5.45
CA LEU A 209 8.69 -11.93 5.98
C LEU A 209 8.94 -13.19 5.14
N LEU A 210 9.03 -13.07 3.81
CA LEU A 210 9.39 -14.20 2.94
C LEU A 210 10.83 -14.67 3.19
N GLU A 211 11.77 -13.74 3.39
CA GLU A 211 13.16 -14.06 3.72
C GLU A 211 13.27 -14.76 5.08
N GLU A 212 12.58 -14.25 6.10
CA GLU A 212 12.49 -14.87 7.43
C GLU A 212 11.84 -16.26 7.38
N GLN A 213 10.77 -16.43 6.60
CA GLN A 213 10.13 -17.72 6.40
C GLN A 213 11.07 -18.72 5.73
N SER A 214 11.83 -18.29 4.72
CA SER A 214 12.84 -19.12 4.05
C SER A 214 13.94 -19.55 5.03
N MET A 215 14.49 -18.60 5.80
CA MET A 215 15.49 -18.86 6.83
C MET A 215 14.97 -19.82 7.90
N SER A 216 13.75 -19.63 8.38
CA SER A 216 13.10 -20.52 9.36
C SER A 216 12.93 -21.95 8.83
N ARG A 217 12.51 -22.11 7.56
CA ARG A 217 12.40 -23.42 6.90
C ARG A 217 13.77 -24.11 6.77
N THR A 218 14.79 -23.38 6.32
CA THR A 218 16.16 -23.94 6.20
C THR A 218 16.73 -24.33 7.56
N ASN A 219 16.50 -23.53 8.60
CA ASN A 219 16.95 -23.83 9.95
C ASN A 219 16.23 -25.05 10.53
N THR A 220 14.91 -25.11 10.37
CA THR A 220 14.11 -26.28 10.77
C THR A 220 14.59 -27.56 10.08
N LEU A 221 14.85 -27.50 8.76
CA LEU A 221 15.38 -28.63 8.01
C LEU A 221 16.78 -29.05 8.52
N ARG A 222 17.64 -28.09 8.86
CA ARG A 222 18.97 -28.36 9.41
C ARG A 222 18.90 -29.04 10.77
N LEU A 223 18.02 -28.56 11.66
CA LEU A 223 17.73 -29.18 12.94
C LEU A 223 17.21 -30.61 12.78
N MET A 224 16.24 -30.81 11.88
CA MET A 224 15.69 -32.13 11.57
C MET A 224 16.79 -33.10 11.12
N LYS A 225 17.68 -32.67 10.21
CA LYS A 225 18.84 -33.46 9.78
C LYS A 225 19.82 -33.77 10.91
N MET A 226 20.04 -32.85 11.85
CA MET A 226 20.87 -33.13 13.03
C MET A 226 20.24 -34.16 13.96
N PHE A 227 18.92 -34.08 14.18
CA PHE A 227 18.21 -35.10 14.97
C PHE A 227 18.21 -36.46 14.28
N GLU A 228 17.98 -36.52 12.96
CA GLU A 228 18.10 -37.76 12.19
C GLU A 228 19.50 -38.36 12.27
N LYS A 229 20.54 -37.52 12.12
CA LYS A 229 21.93 -37.95 12.24
C LYS A 229 22.22 -38.50 13.63
N LYS A 230 21.83 -37.78 14.68
CA LYS A 230 22.03 -38.20 16.07
C LYS A 230 21.31 -39.51 16.38
N ALA A 231 20.06 -39.66 15.92
CA ALA A 231 19.29 -40.89 16.09
C ALA A 231 19.95 -42.09 15.37
N ARG A 232 20.50 -41.88 14.16
CA ARG A 232 21.26 -42.93 13.46
C ARG A 232 22.55 -43.31 14.21
N GLU A 233 23.28 -42.32 14.71
CA GLU A 233 24.51 -42.56 15.49
C GLU A 233 24.22 -43.33 16.78
N GLU A 234 23.17 -42.96 17.53
CA GLU A 234 22.73 -43.69 18.73
C GLU A 234 22.30 -45.13 18.40
N MET A 235 21.51 -45.31 17.34
CA MET A 235 21.08 -46.65 16.89
C MET A 235 22.27 -47.52 16.47
N GLN A 236 23.24 -46.94 15.78
CA GLN A 236 24.45 -47.65 15.35
C GLN A 236 25.38 -47.97 16.53
N HIS A 237 25.45 -47.09 17.51
CA HIS A 237 26.14 -47.35 18.77
C HIS A 237 25.48 -48.53 19.52
N GLU A 238 24.15 -48.54 19.63
CA GLU A 238 23.43 -49.59 20.35
C GLU A 238 23.51 -50.94 19.63
N LEU A 239 23.47 -50.93 18.29
CA LEU A 239 23.74 -52.12 17.47
C LEU A 239 25.16 -52.67 17.71
N SER A 240 26.18 -51.80 17.77
CA SER A 240 27.56 -52.20 18.06
C SER A 240 27.71 -52.83 19.45
N LYS A 241 27.09 -52.24 20.47
CA LYS A 241 27.02 -52.82 21.83
C LYS A 241 26.37 -54.20 21.83
N SER A 242 25.23 -54.33 21.14
CA SER A 242 24.51 -55.61 21.03
C SER A 242 25.38 -56.68 20.35
N GLN A 243 26.05 -56.35 19.25
CA GLN A 243 26.97 -57.26 18.57
C GLN A 243 28.15 -57.68 19.47
N GLN A 244 28.71 -56.76 20.26
CA GLN A 244 29.76 -57.10 21.23
C GLN A 244 29.25 -58.05 22.32
N LEU A 245 28.03 -57.84 22.81
CA LEU A 245 27.39 -58.70 23.79
C LEU A 245 27.17 -60.12 23.23
N THR A 246 26.66 -60.23 22.00
CA THR A 246 26.50 -61.52 21.31
C THR A 246 27.84 -62.24 21.14
N LYS A 247 28.91 -61.53 20.78
CA LYS A 247 30.26 -62.11 20.70
C LYS A 247 30.73 -62.65 22.05
N LYS A 248 30.49 -61.91 23.15
CA LYS A 248 30.81 -62.38 24.51
C LYS A 248 30.02 -63.63 24.90
N TYR A 249 28.72 -63.68 24.61
CA TYR A 249 27.89 -64.87 24.84
C TYR A 249 28.38 -66.06 24.03
N HIS A 250 28.76 -65.85 22.76
CA HIS A 250 29.32 -66.91 21.93
C HIS A 250 30.65 -67.46 22.51
N GLN A 251 31.55 -66.58 22.96
CA GLN A 251 32.80 -66.96 23.63
C GLN A 251 32.55 -67.75 24.93
N LEU A 252 31.58 -67.32 25.75
CA LEU A 252 31.16 -68.03 26.96
C LEU A 252 30.67 -69.45 26.62
N LEU A 253 29.85 -69.59 25.59
CA LEU A 253 29.33 -70.87 25.14
C LEU A 253 30.42 -71.78 24.57
N GLU A 254 31.41 -71.24 23.86
CA GLU A 254 32.60 -72.00 23.45
C GLU A 254 33.44 -72.45 24.65
N LEU A 255 33.64 -71.60 25.66
CA LEU A 255 34.34 -71.97 26.88
C LEU A 255 33.61 -73.07 27.65
N GLU A 256 32.28 -72.99 27.73
CA GLU A 256 31.44 -74.04 28.34
C GLU A 256 31.53 -75.35 27.55
N LYS A 257 31.48 -75.31 26.22
CA LYS A 257 31.72 -76.49 25.37
C LYS A 257 33.11 -77.09 25.57
N ARG A 258 34.15 -76.27 25.75
CA ARG A 258 35.51 -76.77 26.07
C ARG A 258 35.59 -77.37 27.48
N LYS A 259 34.84 -76.83 28.45
CA LYS A 259 34.75 -77.38 29.81
C LYS A 259 33.97 -78.69 29.87
N MET A 260 32.87 -78.81 29.11
CA MET A 260 32.00 -79.99 29.08
C MET A 260 32.47 -81.06 28.09
N GLY A 261 33.23 -80.69 27.05
CA GLY A 261 33.77 -81.60 26.04
C GLY A 261 35.04 -82.35 26.47
N GLY A 262 35.53 -82.13 27.70
CA GLY A 262 36.75 -82.75 28.23
C GLY A 262 36.54 -83.94 29.17
N SER A 263 35.30 -84.28 29.56
CA SER A 263 35.02 -85.41 30.44
C SER A 263 33.99 -86.37 29.83
N ARG A 264 34.47 -87.59 29.65
CA ARG A 264 33.77 -88.81 29.26
C ARG A 264 32.35 -88.92 29.86
N SER A 265 31.45 -89.45 29.02
CA SER A 265 30.49 -90.51 29.36
C SER A 265 29.57 -90.28 30.56
N GLY A 266 28.32 -89.91 30.29
CA GLY A 266 27.26 -89.94 31.29
C GLY A 266 25.89 -89.64 30.71
N HIS A 267 25.28 -90.68 30.13
CA HIS A 267 23.84 -90.96 30.10
C HIS A 267 22.90 -89.85 30.60
N VAL A 268 22.14 -89.23 29.69
CA VAL A 268 20.98 -88.40 30.02
C VAL A 268 19.72 -89.25 29.84
N THR A 269 19.23 -89.79 30.96
CA THR A 269 17.93 -90.44 31.08
C THR A 269 16.82 -89.39 30.99
N PRO A 270 15.73 -89.62 30.23
CA PRO A 270 14.54 -88.79 30.31
C PRO A 270 13.66 -89.31 31.46
N LEU A 271 13.52 -88.54 32.54
CA LEU A 271 12.55 -88.82 33.60
C LEU A 271 11.19 -88.23 33.21
N SER A 272 10.31 -89.12 32.75
CA SER A 272 8.85 -89.00 32.83
C SER A 272 8.36 -89.30 34.25
N MET A 273 7.10 -88.87 34.48
CA MET A 273 6.13 -89.24 35.53
C MET A 273 5.90 -88.21 36.63
N ASP A 274 4.77 -87.49 36.47
CA ASP A 274 3.62 -87.53 37.37
C ASP A 274 3.81 -88.21 38.73
N ARG A 275 3.50 -87.51 39.83
CA ARG A 275 2.30 -87.80 40.65
C ARG A 275 2.27 -86.95 41.92
N ASP A 276 1.05 -86.49 42.20
CA ASP A 276 0.57 -86.08 43.52
C ASP A 276 0.84 -87.15 44.58
N THR A 277 1.37 -86.73 45.74
CA THR A 277 1.01 -87.28 47.05
C THR A 277 1.38 -86.26 48.12
N ASP A 278 0.41 -86.00 48.98
CA ASP A 278 0.46 -85.16 50.16
C ASP A 278 1.53 -85.58 51.19
N ASP A 279 1.88 -84.59 52.02
CA ASP A 279 2.24 -84.72 53.44
C ASP A 279 3.50 -85.54 53.79
N GLU A 280 4.67 -84.88 53.75
CA GLU A 280 5.66 -85.07 54.83
C GLU A 280 6.65 -83.91 54.90
N SER A 281 6.79 -83.37 56.11
CA SER A 281 7.72 -82.30 56.47
C SER A 281 9.18 -82.60 56.09
N PRO A 282 9.92 -81.71 55.42
CA PRO A 282 11.37 -81.79 55.38
C PRO A 282 11.95 -81.04 56.58
N LYS A 283 12.51 -81.83 57.51
CA LYS A 283 13.45 -81.44 58.56
C LYS A 283 14.43 -80.38 58.07
N LEU A 284 14.48 -79.29 58.82
CA LEU A 284 15.50 -78.25 58.72
C LEU A 284 16.91 -78.87 58.81
N PRO A 285 17.86 -78.49 57.93
CA PRO A 285 19.26 -78.84 58.10
C PRO A 285 19.85 -78.12 59.33
N PRO A 286 20.86 -78.72 60.01
CA PRO A 286 21.39 -78.22 61.25
C PRO A 286 22.16 -76.91 61.06
N SER A 287 21.91 -76.00 62.00
CA SER A 287 22.64 -74.77 62.29
C SER A 287 24.16 -74.97 62.25
N SER A 288 24.80 -74.56 61.16
CA SER A 288 26.27 -74.48 61.06
C SER A 288 26.67 -73.32 60.14
N THR A 289 26.41 -72.08 60.58
CA THR A 289 27.18 -70.88 60.15
C THR A 289 26.83 -69.67 61.03
N TYR A 290 27.21 -69.71 62.31
CA TYR A 290 27.18 -68.53 63.20
C TYR A 290 28.33 -67.54 62.92
N THR A 291 28.66 -67.31 61.64
CA THR A 291 29.70 -66.38 61.20
C THR A 291 29.22 -65.45 60.07
N MET A 292 27.95 -65.52 59.69
CA MET A 292 27.34 -64.66 58.65
C MET A 292 26.33 -63.64 59.17
N LEU A 293 25.93 -63.69 60.46
CA LEU A 293 24.98 -62.70 61.02
C LEU A 293 25.55 -61.26 61.01
N GLY A 294 26.86 -61.09 61.16
CA GLY A 294 27.51 -59.77 61.10
C GLY A 294 27.54 -59.15 59.69
N ASN A 295 27.55 -59.98 58.63
CA ASN A 295 27.49 -59.51 57.25
C ASN A 295 26.05 -59.28 56.77
N SER A 296 25.08 -60.09 57.24
CA SER A 296 23.67 -59.89 56.89
C SER A 296 23.09 -58.58 57.45
N VAL A 297 23.51 -58.14 58.64
CA VAL A 297 23.11 -56.83 59.20
C VAL A 297 23.68 -55.69 58.34
N ARG A 298 24.97 -55.75 57.96
CA ARG A 298 25.60 -54.74 57.09
C ARG A 298 25.00 -54.69 55.68
N VAL A 299 24.65 -55.84 55.11
CA VAL A 299 23.96 -55.89 53.80
C VAL A 299 22.56 -55.30 53.90
N ASN A 300 21.83 -55.56 55.00
CA ASN A 300 20.52 -54.98 55.24
C ASN A 300 20.60 -53.45 55.41
N ASP A 301 21.62 -52.95 56.11
CA ASP A 301 21.86 -51.50 56.25
C ASP A 301 22.13 -50.82 54.90
N VAL A 302 22.97 -51.44 54.06
CA VAL A 302 23.23 -50.96 52.69
C VAL A 302 21.95 -50.97 51.83
N LEU A 303 21.13 -52.02 51.95
CA LEU A 303 19.85 -52.12 51.23
C LEU A 303 18.83 -51.09 51.72
N LEU A 304 18.80 -50.76 53.02
CA LEU A 304 17.94 -49.71 53.57
C LEU A 304 18.36 -48.33 53.06
N GLU A 305 19.65 -48.04 53.05
CA GLU A 305 20.19 -46.78 52.50
C GLU A 305 19.89 -46.65 50.99
N GLU A 306 20.06 -47.73 50.22
CA GLU A 306 19.69 -47.76 48.81
C GLU A 306 18.17 -47.59 48.62
N ASN A 307 17.34 -48.21 49.45
CA ASN A 307 15.88 -48.03 49.40
C ASN A 307 15.48 -46.57 49.66
N GLU A 308 16.14 -45.91 50.61
CA GLU A 308 15.91 -44.49 50.90
C GLU A 308 16.33 -43.60 49.73
N LYS A 309 17.49 -43.86 49.12
CA LYS A 309 17.94 -43.18 47.88
C LYS A 309 16.96 -43.37 46.74
N LEU A 310 16.49 -44.60 46.52
CA LEU A 310 15.50 -44.91 45.48
C LEU A 310 14.16 -44.21 45.74
N ARG A 311 13.70 -44.13 47.00
CA ARG A 311 12.50 -43.37 47.37
C ARG A 311 12.67 -41.88 47.09
N GLY A 312 13.82 -41.31 47.43
CA GLY A 312 14.16 -39.92 47.12
C GLY A 312 14.16 -39.64 45.62
N GLU A 313 14.75 -40.53 44.83
CA GLU A 313 14.79 -40.41 43.37
C GLU A 313 13.39 -40.55 42.75
N ILE A 314 12.56 -41.48 43.23
CA ILE A 314 11.15 -41.59 42.80
C ILE A 314 10.39 -40.30 43.10
N GLN A 315 10.61 -39.68 44.26
CA GLN A 315 9.97 -38.41 44.61
C GLN A 315 10.44 -37.26 43.72
N ARG A 316 11.74 -37.18 43.43
CA ARG A 316 12.32 -36.20 42.49
C ARG A 316 11.73 -36.36 41.09
N LEU A 317 11.69 -37.59 40.57
CA LEU A 317 11.11 -37.90 39.26
C LEU A 317 9.62 -37.56 39.21
N LYS A 318 8.85 -37.77 40.29
CA LYS A 318 7.45 -37.34 40.38
C LYS A 318 7.30 -35.81 40.28
N GLN A 319 8.18 -35.05 40.93
CA GLN A 319 8.19 -33.59 40.85
C GLN A 319 8.57 -33.11 39.44
N ASP A 320 9.61 -33.68 38.84
CA ASP A 320 10.03 -33.36 37.48
C ASP A 320 8.92 -33.66 36.47
N ASN A 321 8.23 -34.80 36.61
CA ASN A 321 7.11 -35.17 35.76
C ASN A 321 5.94 -34.19 35.91
N ALA A 322 5.62 -33.76 37.14
CA ALA A 322 4.60 -32.74 37.38
C ALA A 322 4.96 -31.39 36.71
N ILE A 323 6.24 -30.98 36.73
CA ILE A 323 6.72 -29.76 36.06
C ILE A 323 6.61 -29.92 34.54
N LEU A 324 7.04 -31.06 33.99
CA LEU A 324 6.95 -31.34 32.55
C LEU A 324 5.50 -31.34 32.06
N ILE A 325 4.57 -31.94 32.81
CA ILE A 325 3.14 -31.90 32.50
C ILE A 325 2.62 -30.46 32.50
N LYS A 326 3.01 -29.63 33.48
CA LYS A 326 2.64 -28.21 33.50
C LYS A 326 3.19 -27.48 32.27
N LYS A 327 4.46 -27.68 31.92
CA LYS A 327 5.07 -27.07 30.72
C LYS A 327 4.38 -27.52 29.43
N ALA A 328 4.04 -28.80 29.31
CA ALA A 328 3.30 -29.34 28.17
C ALA A 328 1.93 -28.69 28.03
N LYS A 329 1.19 -28.50 29.13
CA LYS A 329 -0.10 -27.80 29.12
C LYS A 329 0.02 -26.35 28.67
N HIS A 330 1.04 -25.62 29.13
CA HIS A 330 1.28 -24.24 28.68
C HIS A 330 1.64 -24.20 27.18
N ALA A 331 2.53 -25.09 26.72
CA ALA A 331 2.89 -25.18 25.31
C ALA A 331 1.68 -25.53 24.41
N MET A 332 0.73 -26.34 24.90
CA MET A 332 -0.53 -26.60 24.19
C MET A 332 -1.42 -25.36 24.12
N SER A 333 -1.54 -24.61 25.22
CA SER A 333 -2.29 -23.34 25.23
C SER A 333 -1.68 -22.31 24.28
N ASP A 334 -0.35 -22.16 24.28
CA ASP A 334 0.37 -21.25 23.38
C ASP A 334 0.17 -21.64 21.91
N LYS A 335 0.20 -22.95 21.62
CA LYS A 335 -0.09 -23.48 20.29
C LYS A 335 -1.50 -23.08 19.84
N ASP A 336 -2.52 -23.26 20.68
CA ASP A 336 -3.90 -22.92 20.34
C ASP A 336 -4.09 -21.42 20.14
N GLU A 337 -3.42 -20.59 20.94
CA GLU A 337 -3.40 -19.13 20.76
C GLU A 337 -2.75 -18.73 19.42
N ILE A 338 -1.62 -19.33 19.07
CA ILE A 338 -0.95 -19.09 17.79
C ILE A 338 -1.84 -19.50 16.61
N ILE A 339 -2.54 -20.64 16.72
CA ILE A 339 -3.50 -21.10 15.70
C ILE A 339 -4.60 -20.05 15.50
N HIS A 340 -5.23 -19.56 16.57
CA HIS A 340 -6.27 -18.53 16.46
C HIS A 340 -5.78 -17.21 15.87
N ARG A 341 -4.56 -16.78 16.23
CA ARG A 341 -3.93 -15.59 15.63
C ARG A 341 -3.69 -15.80 14.13
N LEU A 342 -3.27 -16.99 13.73
CA LEU A 342 -3.07 -17.35 12.33
C LEU A 342 -4.39 -17.35 11.56
N GLU A 343 -5.44 -17.97 12.08
CA GLU A 343 -6.78 -17.98 11.46
C GLU A 343 -7.33 -16.57 11.24
N THR A 344 -7.20 -15.71 12.25
CA THR A 344 -7.62 -14.30 12.17
C THR A 344 -6.80 -13.54 11.10
N SER A 345 -5.49 -13.76 11.06
CA SER A 345 -4.62 -13.19 10.02
C SER A 345 -4.98 -13.66 8.62
N GLU A 346 -5.32 -14.95 8.46
CA GLU A 346 -5.75 -15.49 7.17
C GLU A 346 -7.10 -14.93 6.70
N ALA A 347 -8.05 -14.76 7.61
CA ALA A 347 -9.33 -14.11 7.32
C ALA A 347 -9.11 -12.67 6.84
N ASN A 348 -8.28 -11.90 7.55
CA ASN A 348 -7.92 -10.53 7.17
C ASN A 348 -7.24 -10.48 5.79
N ARG A 349 -6.32 -11.40 5.50
CA ARG A 349 -5.67 -11.51 4.18
C ARG A 349 -6.67 -11.79 3.06
N LYS A 350 -7.64 -12.69 3.29
CA LYS A 350 -8.71 -13.00 2.32
C LYS A 350 -9.57 -11.75 2.04
N ASP A 351 -9.93 -10.99 3.06
CA ASP A 351 -10.73 -9.79 2.90
C ASP A 351 -9.98 -8.66 2.21
N LEU A 352 -8.70 -8.46 2.53
CA LEU A 352 -7.84 -7.51 1.81
C LEU A 352 -7.71 -7.88 0.32
N THR A 353 -7.58 -9.17 0.02
CA THR A 353 -7.52 -9.66 -1.38
C THR A 353 -8.82 -9.38 -2.13
N LYS A 354 -9.98 -9.57 -1.48
CA LYS A 354 -11.29 -9.23 -2.05
C LYS A 354 -11.46 -7.71 -2.26
N ARG A 355 -10.94 -6.87 -1.36
CA ARG A 355 -10.97 -5.41 -1.53
C ARG A 355 -10.10 -4.99 -2.72
N LEU A 356 -8.88 -5.52 -2.80
CA LEU A 356 -7.96 -5.26 -3.90
C LEU A 356 -8.54 -5.67 -5.26
N SER A 357 -9.24 -6.82 -5.35
CA SER A 357 -9.87 -7.23 -6.61
C SER A 357 -11.01 -6.28 -7.02
N ARG A 358 -11.82 -5.80 -6.06
CA ARG A 358 -12.87 -4.79 -6.31
C ARG A 358 -12.29 -3.45 -6.75
N GLU A 359 -11.19 -3.00 -6.14
CA GLU A 359 -10.53 -1.76 -6.57
C GLU A 359 -9.94 -1.89 -7.98
N LYS A 360 -9.32 -3.04 -8.30
CA LYS A 360 -8.82 -3.31 -9.66
C LYS A 360 -9.94 -3.29 -10.70
N THR A 361 -11.10 -3.86 -10.41
CA THR A 361 -12.24 -3.81 -11.34
C THR A 361 -12.78 -2.40 -11.48
N GLN A 362 -12.92 -1.64 -10.40
CA GLN A 362 -13.31 -0.24 -10.43
C GLN A 362 -12.33 0.63 -11.24
N TYR A 363 -11.03 0.47 -11.01
CA TYR A 363 -9.99 1.15 -11.77
C TYR A 363 -10.06 0.81 -13.25
N SER A 364 -10.25 -0.47 -13.60
CA SER A 364 -10.43 -0.91 -14.99
C SER A 364 -11.65 -0.28 -15.66
N MET A 365 -12.79 -0.20 -14.96
CA MET A 365 -13.99 0.47 -15.46
C MET A 365 -13.77 1.97 -15.67
N LEU A 366 -13.15 2.63 -14.69
CA LEU A 366 -12.86 4.07 -14.76
C LEU A 366 -11.88 4.36 -15.90
N SER A 367 -10.83 3.57 -16.04
CA SER A 367 -9.86 3.67 -17.14
C SER A 367 -10.54 3.55 -18.50
N LYS A 368 -11.39 2.54 -18.69
CA LYS A 368 -12.18 2.38 -19.94
C LYS A 368 -13.11 3.56 -20.19
N SER A 369 -13.79 4.06 -19.16
CA SER A 369 -14.67 5.23 -19.25
C SER A 369 -13.91 6.48 -19.66
N LEU A 370 -12.75 6.74 -19.04
CA LEU A 370 -11.91 7.90 -19.33
C LEU A 370 -11.35 7.84 -20.75
N THR A 371 -10.88 6.67 -21.20
CA THR A 371 -10.41 6.47 -22.58
C THR A 371 -11.53 6.70 -23.59
N ARG A 372 -12.76 6.25 -23.30
CA ARG A 372 -13.93 6.51 -24.13
C ARG A 372 -14.24 8.01 -24.20
N GLN A 373 -14.31 8.68 -23.05
CA GLN A 373 -14.54 10.12 -23.00
C GLN A 373 -13.46 10.90 -23.76
N ALA A 374 -12.18 10.54 -23.61
CA ALA A 374 -11.10 11.16 -24.36
C ALA A 374 -11.28 10.97 -25.88
N SER A 375 -11.70 9.77 -26.31
CA SER A 375 -11.99 9.47 -27.71
C SER A 375 -13.17 10.30 -28.24
N ASP A 376 -14.25 10.43 -27.47
CA ASP A 376 -15.43 11.24 -27.81
C ASP A 376 -15.05 12.73 -27.92
N TRP A 377 -14.21 13.24 -27.01
CA TRP A 377 -13.68 14.60 -27.06
C TRP A 377 -12.83 14.86 -28.30
N ILE A 378 -11.95 13.92 -28.68
CA ILE A 378 -11.15 14.01 -29.90
C ILE A 378 -12.06 14.04 -31.13
N LEU A 379 -13.07 13.19 -31.18
CA LEU A 379 -14.03 13.14 -32.28
C LEU A 379 -14.80 14.47 -32.40
N LEU A 380 -15.31 15.00 -31.28
CA LEU A 380 -16.00 16.29 -31.24
C LEU A 380 -15.09 17.43 -31.72
N LYS A 381 -13.83 17.46 -31.30
CA LYS A 381 -12.87 18.47 -31.76
C LYS A 381 -12.58 18.37 -33.25
N LYS A 382 -12.51 17.16 -33.81
CA LYS A 382 -12.37 16.95 -35.26
C LYS A 382 -13.60 17.46 -36.02
N GLN A 383 -14.81 17.17 -35.52
CA GLN A 383 -16.05 17.66 -36.12
C GLN A 383 -16.13 19.19 -36.10
N LEU A 384 -15.80 19.83 -34.98
CA LEU A 384 -15.76 21.29 -34.88
C LEU A 384 -14.75 21.91 -35.85
N ALA A 385 -13.54 21.34 -35.94
CA ALA A 385 -12.54 21.80 -36.90
C ALA A 385 -13.01 21.64 -38.35
N GLN A 386 -13.73 20.55 -38.67
CA GLN A 386 -14.33 20.36 -39.99
C GLN A 386 -15.42 21.40 -40.27
N PHE A 387 -16.31 21.69 -39.30
CA PHE A 387 -17.30 22.75 -39.44
C PHE A 387 -16.68 24.13 -39.66
N ASP A 388 -15.62 24.46 -38.92
CA ASP A 388 -14.89 25.73 -39.09
C ASP A 388 -14.26 25.83 -40.48
N GLU A 389 -13.71 24.73 -41.00
CA GLU A 389 -13.14 24.62 -42.33
C GLU A 389 -14.22 24.80 -43.41
N GLU A 390 -15.33 24.07 -43.31
CA GLU A 390 -16.51 24.20 -44.20
C GLU A 390 -17.08 25.63 -44.17
N TYR A 391 -17.17 26.24 -42.98
CA TYR A 391 -17.60 27.62 -42.81
C TYR A 391 -16.63 28.58 -43.50
N ARG A 392 -15.31 28.40 -43.34
CA ARG A 392 -14.29 29.20 -44.03
C ARG A 392 -14.42 29.08 -45.56
N TRP A 393 -14.59 27.87 -46.10
CA TRP A 393 -14.81 27.66 -47.53
C TRP A 393 -16.11 28.29 -48.03
N SER A 394 -17.17 28.27 -47.22
CA SER A 394 -18.44 28.92 -47.57
C SER A 394 -18.30 30.44 -47.71
N GLN A 395 -17.40 31.08 -46.94
CA GLN A 395 -17.13 32.51 -47.04
C GLN A 395 -16.31 32.90 -48.28
N VAL A 396 -15.51 31.97 -48.82
CA VAL A 396 -14.65 32.22 -49.99
C VAL A 396 -15.46 32.13 -51.32
N GLY A 397 -16.74 31.75 -51.28
CA GLY A 397 -17.51 31.34 -52.47
C GLY A 397 -18.87 31.99 -52.71
N VAL A 398 -18.98 33.33 -52.73
CA VAL A 398 -19.88 34.04 -53.70
C VAL A 398 -19.17 35.29 -54.23
N ARG A 399 -17.96 35.13 -54.77
CA ARG A 399 -17.54 36.09 -55.80
C ARG A 399 -18.46 35.81 -56.98
N ARG A 400 -19.48 36.65 -57.14
CA ARG A 400 -20.29 36.76 -58.34
C ARG A 400 -19.33 36.73 -59.52
N THR A 401 -19.26 35.60 -60.20
CA THR A 401 -18.63 35.56 -61.52
C THR A 401 -19.37 36.62 -62.34
N PRO A 402 -18.67 37.58 -62.97
CA PRO A 402 -19.31 38.54 -63.85
C PRO A 402 -20.14 37.74 -64.85
N LYS A 403 -21.42 38.13 -64.99
CA LYS A 403 -22.41 37.53 -65.87
C LYS A 403 -21.76 37.30 -67.25
N THR A 404 -21.33 36.08 -67.53
CA THR A 404 -21.06 35.67 -68.90
C THR A 404 -22.41 35.56 -69.59
N PRO A 405 -22.58 36.17 -70.77
CA PRO A 405 -23.85 36.19 -71.47
C PRO A 405 -24.27 34.76 -71.79
N THR A 406 -25.56 34.54 -71.58
CA THR A 406 -26.34 33.34 -71.87
C THR A 406 -26.00 32.79 -73.26
N SER A 407 -25.12 31.78 -73.35
CA SER A 407 -25.02 30.95 -74.55
C SER A 407 -25.88 29.70 -74.38
N HIS A 408 -26.88 29.66 -75.23
CA HIS A 408 -27.97 28.70 -75.30
C HIS A 408 -27.51 27.40 -76.00
N TRP A 409 -26.82 26.50 -75.31
CA TRP A 409 -26.65 25.08 -75.70
C TRP A 409 -26.43 24.32 -74.38
N GLY A 410 -27.36 23.51 -73.86
CA GLY A 410 -27.79 22.25 -74.44
C GLY A 410 -26.85 21.15 -73.94
N GLY A 411 -27.27 20.31 -72.98
CA GLY A 411 -26.61 19.03 -72.72
C GLY A 411 -26.34 18.66 -71.25
N HIS A 412 -27.20 17.77 -70.76
CA HIS A 412 -26.91 16.68 -69.83
C HIS A 412 -26.38 16.95 -68.41
N SER A 413 -27.33 16.80 -67.50
CA SER A 413 -27.18 16.25 -66.16
C SER A 413 -26.22 15.04 -66.09
N TYR A 414 -25.16 15.15 -65.29
CA TYR A 414 -24.49 14.01 -64.69
C TYR A 414 -24.43 14.20 -63.17
N LEU A 415 -25.27 13.44 -62.48
CA LEU A 415 -25.17 13.17 -61.05
C LEU A 415 -23.90 12.34 -60.78
N PRO A 416 -23.12 12.60 -59.73
CA PRO A 416 -22.08 11.67 -59.30
C PRO A 416 -22.73 10.48 -58.57
N SER A 417 -22.68 9.32 -59.21
CA SER A 417 -23.12 8.03 -58.68
C SER A 417 -22.45 7.68 -57.35
N ARG A 418 -23.27 7.24 -56.40
CA ARG A 418 -22.87 6.42 -55.25
C ARG A 418 -22.02 5.24 -55.72
N ILE A 419 -20.74 5.25 -55.36
CA ILE A 419 -19.87 4.07 -55.49
C ILE A 419 -20.24 3.12 -54.35
N SER A 420 -21.02 2.10 -54.71
CA SER A 420 -21.26 0.90 -53.92
C SER A 420 -20.05 -0.01 -54.07
N ASN A 421 -19.23 -0.13 -53.02
CA ASN A 421 -18.22 -1.19 -52.96
C ASN A 421 -18.88 -2.50 -52.53
N ARG A 422 -19.31 -3.27 -53.53
CA ARG A 422 -19.69 -4.68 -53.39
C ARG A 422 -18.51 -5.52 -53.89
N ILE A 423 -17.62 -5.91 -52.97
CA ILE A 423 -16.59 -6.93 -53.24
C ILE A 423 -17.13 -8.26 -52.71
N SER A 424 -17.47 -9.15 -53.63
CA SER A 424 -17.75 -10.56 -53.39
C SER A 424 -16.64 -11.41 -54.02
N HIS A 425 -15.85 -12.10 -53.21
CA HIS A 425 -15.28 -13.44 -53.41
C HIS A 425 -14.34 -13.69 -52.20
N ARG A 426 -14.73 -14.48 -51.20
CA ARG A 426 -14.81 -15.96 -51.12
C ARG A 426 -13.43 -16.62 -51.01
N ASP A 427 -13.31 -17.37 -49.91
CA ASP A 427 -12.32 -18.41 -49.55
C ASP A 427 -10.92 -18.01 -49.06
N LYS A 428 -10.77 -17.92 -47.73
CA LYS A 428 -9.89 -18.81 -46.94
C LYS A 428 -10.16 -18.66 -45.44
N ALA A 429 -10.46 -19.79 -44.80
CA ALA A 429 -10.79 -19.92 -43.39
C ALA A 429 -9.60 -19.66 -42.47
N SER A 430 -9.80 -18.86 -41.43
CA SER A 430 -9.14 -19.02 -40.12
C SER A 430 -9.93 -18.26 -39.06
N ALA A 431 -10.13 -18.93 -37.92
CA ALA A 431 -11.05 -18.58 -36.86
C ALA A 431 -10.72 -17.25 -36.18
N HIS A 432 -11.69 -16.33 -36.09
CA HIS A 432 -11.77 -15.35 -35.01
C HIS A 432 -13.21 -14.94 -34.74
N GLY A 433 -13.55 -14.90 -33.45
CA GLY A 433 -14.90 -14.88 -32.91
C GLY A 433 -15.78 -13.68 -33.29
N ASP A 434 -17.06 -13.99 -33.29
CA ASP A 434 -18.23 -13.19 -33.58
C ASP A 434 -18.39 -11.98 -32.63
N TRP A 435 -18.38 -10.76 -33.18
CA TRP A 435 -18.60 -9.50 -32.44
C TRP A 435 -20.03 -8.95 -32.61
N SER A 436 -20.96 -9.75 -33.11
CA SER A 436 -22.30 -9.28 -33.48
C SER A 436 -23.29 -9.14 -32.29
N SER A 437 -22.90 -9.47 -31.06
CA SER A 437 -23.80 -9.50 -29.88
C SER A 437 -23.86 -8.19 -29.06
N VAL A 438 -23.22 -7.09 -29.48
CA VAL A 438 -23.03 -5.90 -28.61
C VAL A 438 -24.13 -4.84 -28.73
N TYR A 439 -25.10 -4.99 -29.64
CA TYR A 439 -26.21 -4.03 -29.81
C TYR A 439 -27.54 -4.46 -29.16
N ARG A 440 -27.51 -5.04 -27.95
CA ARG A 440 -28.69 -5.02 -27.07
C ARG A 440 -28.61 -3.80 -26.16
N THR A 441 -29.41 -2.79 -26.48
CA THR A 441 -29.68 -1.62 -25.65
C THR A 441 -30.21 -2.05 -24.27
N PRO A 442 -29.56 -1.65 -23.16
CA PRO A 442 -30.17 -1.75 -21.85
C PRO A 442 -31.22 -0.65 -21.71
N ARG A 443 -32.45 -1.09 -21.43
CA ARG A 443 -33.61 -0.29 -21.03
C ARG A 443 -33.17 0.78 -20.02
N GLU A 444 -33.41 2.04 -20.35
CA GLU A 444 -33.12 3.20 -19.51
C GLU A 444 -33.78 3.02 -18.13
N LYS A 445 -32.96 2.84 -17.10
CA LYS A 445 -33.34 3.08 -15.71
C LYS A 445 -32.71 4.39 -15.28
N SER A 446 -33.55 5.31 -14.86
CA SER A 446 -33.18 6.68 -14.52
C SER A 446 -32.23 6.73 -13.31
N VAL A 447 -31.36 7.74 -13.32
CA VAL A 447 -30.34 8.06 -12.31
C VAL A 447 -30.93 8.25 -10.89
N ALA A 448 -32.25 8.36 -10.75
CA ALA A 448 -32.94 8.50 -9.47
C ALA A 448 -32.99 7.22 -8.62
N GLU A 449 -32.83 6.01 -9.19
CA GLU A 449 -32.88 4.76 -8.41
C GLU A 449 -31.59 4.49 -7.59
N TRP A 450 -30.45 5.09 -7.96
CA TRP A 450 -29.16 4.82 -7.29
C TRP A 450 -28.99 5.58 -5.98
N SER A 451 -29.72 6.68 -5.77
CA SER A 451 -29.63 7.48 -4.54
C SER A 451 -30.42 6.92 -3.35
N LEU A 452 -31.32 5.95 -3.57
CA LEU A 452 -32.15 5.33 -2.52
C LEU A 452 -31.58 4.03 -1.95
N ALA A 453 -30.51 3.48 -2.53
CA ALA A 453 -29.84 2.27 -2.02
C ALA A 453 -28.85 2.54 -0.87
N SER A 454 -28.59 3.81 -0.53
CA SER A 454 -27.55 4.21 0.43
C SER A 454 -28.04 4.49 1.86
N THR A 455 -29.34 4.35 2.17
CA THR A 455 -29.90 4.76 3.47
C THR A 455 -30.53 3.63 4.30
N LYS A 456 -30.38 2.35 3.91
CA LYS A 456 -30.80 1.23 4.76
C LYS A 456 -29.61 0.71 5.58
N PRO A 457 -29.69 0.67 6.92
CA PRO A 457 -28.66 0.02 7.72
C PRO A 457 -28.61 -1.48 7.40
N PRO A 458 -27.41 -2.10 7.42
CA PRO A 458 -27.27 -3.50 7.08
C PRO A 458 -28.00 -4.39 8.09
N LYS A 459 -28.78 -5.35 7.60
CA LYS A 459 -29.48 -6.40 8.36
C LYS A 459 -28.54 -7.41 9.05
N GLU A 460 -27.27 -7.07 9.25
CA GLU A 460 -26.24 -7.97 9.78
C GLU A 460 -26.30 -8.13 11.31
N LEU A 461 -27.10 -7.32 12.01
CA LEU A 461 -27.28 -7.42 13.46
C LEU A 461 -28.12 -8.62 13.94
N ASN A 462 -28.81 -9.34 13.04
CA ASN A 462 -29.61 -10.50 13.43
C ASN A 462 -28.89 -11.85 13.32
N LEU A 463 -27.83 -11.97 12.50
CA LEU A 463 -27.12 -13.25 12.34
C LEU A 463 -26.15 -13.53 13.52
N LEU A 464 -25.73 -12.51 14.25
CA LEU A 464 -24.86 -12.67 15.41
C LEU A 464 -25.64 -13.14 16.67
N ASN A 465 -26.93 -12.82 16.76
CA ASN A 465 -27.79 -13.25 17.87
C ASN A 465 -28.20 -14.73 17.78
N ASP A 466 -28.34 -15.27 16.57
CA ASP A 466 -28.66 -16.68 16.37
C ASP A 466 -27.43 -17.60 16.59
N TYR A 467 -26.22 -17.09 16.37
CA TYR A 467 -24.99 -17.85 16.61
C TYR A 467 -24.66 -17.98 18.12
N VAL A 468 -24.98 -16.96 18.92
CA VAL A 468 -24.76 -16.97 20.38
C VAL A 468 -25.79 -17.84 21.12
N LYS A 469 -27.01 -18.01 20.58
CA LYS A 469 -28.03 -18.87 21.20
C LYS A 469 -27.78 -20.37 21.00
N ASN A 470 -27.09 -20.79 19.93
CA ASN A 470 -26.91 -22.20 19.60
C ASN A 470 -25.60 -22.83 20.12
N ASN A 471 -24.68 -22.05 20.71
CA ASN A 471 -23.40 -22.52 21.24
C ASN A 471 -23.30 -22.43 22.78
N ARG A 472 -24.41 -22.61 23.51
CA ARG A 472 -24.33 -22.86 24.96
C ARG A 472 -23.86 -24.31 25.19
N PRO A 473 -22.74 -24.55 25.89
CA PRO A 473 -22.34 -25.90 26.25
C PRO A 473 -23.44 -26.52 27.14
N ARG A 474 -23.93 -27.70 26.73
CA ARG A 474 -24.78 -28.55 27.59
C ARG A 474 -23.99 -28.82 28.87
N ARG A 475 -24.40 -28.19 29.99
CA ARG A 475 -23.98 -28.60 31.33
C ARG A 475 -24.45 -30.03 31.53
N GLU A 476 -23.53 -30.97 31.39
CA GLU A 476 -23.73 -32.32 31.91
C GLU A 476 -23.93 -32.20 33.42
N LYS A 477 -25.11 -32.61 33.88
CA LYS A 477 -25.42 -32.75 35.29
C LYS A 477 -24.60 -33.93 35.80
N SER A 478 -23.46 -33.65 36.43
CA SER A 478 -22.73 -34.62 37.23
C SER A 478 -23.66 -35.16 38.32
N LYS A 479 -24.04 -36.43 38.19
CA LYS A 479 -24.66 -37.21 39.27
C LYS A 479 -23.61 -37.36 40.37
N LEU A 480 -23.66 -36.51 41.39
CA LEU A 480 -23.01 -36.77 42.67
C LEU A 480 -23.78 -37.91 43.33
N LEU A 481 -23.12 -39.05 43.52
CA LEU A 481 -23.58 -40.08 44.44
C LEU A 481 -23.40 -39.56 45.87
N PRO A 482 -24.39 -39.78 46.75
CA PRO A 482 -24.23 -39.49 48.17
C PRO A 482 -23.24 -40.50 48.77
N ILE A 483 -22.19 -39.98 49.40
CA ILE A 483 -21.31 -40.75 50.27
C ILE A 483 -22.07 -40.93 51.59
N ILE A 484 -22.28 -42.19 51.99
CA ILE A 484 -22.65 -42.60 53.35
C ILE A 484 -21.36 -42.67 54.18
#